data_AF-A0A9D8D1N5-F1
#
_entry.id   AF-A0A9D8D1N5-F1
#
_cell.length_a   1.000
_cell.length_b   1.000
_cell.length_c   1.000
_cell.angle_alpha   90.00
_cell.angle_beta   90.00
_cell.angle_gamma   90.00
#
_symmetry.space_group_name_H-M   'P 1'
#
loop_
_entity.id
_entity.type
_entity.pdbx_description
1 polymer ?
#
loop_
_entity_poly.entity_id
_entity_poly.type
_entity_poly.pdbx_seq_one_letter_code
_entity_poly.pdbx_strand_id
1 'polypeptide(L)'
;MGATNADLADIFGVTSRTIVNWMTEFPDFAAAVRDGRVVADGRVARGLYERAIGCERTSRQTTLSNGVEKTIIREVHYPPDTRACIFWLRNRQPQSWGDRKPDTAASSLDLAIAALDAANESAEYEEVRRDLAAE
;
A
#
# COMPACT_ATOMS: atom_id res chain seq x y z
N MET A 1 -3.75 19.50 6.86
CA MET A 1 -2.53 18.70 7.07
C MET A 1 -2.99 17.28 7.33
N GLY A 2 -2.34 16.26 6.77
CA GLY A 2 -2.68 14.85 7.03
C GLY A 2 -2.12 14.36 8.37
N ALA A 3 -2.23 15.21 9.40
CA ALA A 3 -1.57 15.01 10.68
C ALA A 3 -2.14 13.79 11.41
N THR A 4 -1.24 12.94 11.87
CA THR A 4 -1.56 11.84 12.79
C THR A 4 -1.92 12.39 14.17
N ASN A 5 -2.50 11.56 15.04
CA ASN A 5 -2.77 11.97 16.41
C ASN A 5 -1.47 12.23 17.20
N ALA A 6 -0.35 11.64 16.79
CA ALA A 6 0.96 11.94 17.37
C ALA A 6 1.43 13.33 16.95
N ASP A 7 1.34 13.67 15.66
CA ASP A 7 1.69 15.02 15.18
C ASP A 7 0.85 16.11 15.85
N LEU A 8 -0.46 15.87 16.02
CA LEU A 8 -1.34 16.79 16.74
C LEU A 8 -0.96 16.90 18.22
N ALA A 9 -0.60 15.79 18.85
CA ALA A 9 -0.17 15.77 20.24
C ALA A 9 1.10 16.60 20.44
N ASP A 10 2.08 16.45 19.55
CA ASP A 10 3.32 17.23 19.56
C ASP A 10 3.05 18.73 19.34
N ILE A 11 2.17 19.08 18.39
CA ILE A 11 1.80 20.48 18.11
C ILE A 11 1.11 21.14 19.31
N PHE A 12 0.21 20.42 19.96
CA PHE A 12 -0.55 20.94 21.11
C PHE A 12 0.18 20.76 22.45
N GLY A 13 1.34 20.11 22.47
CA GLY A 13 2.10 19.83 23.69
C GLY A 13 1.35 18.89 24.66
N VAL A 14 0.52 18.00 24.13
CA VAL A 14 -0.28 17.04 24.90
C VAL A 14 0.09 15.61 24.53
N THR A 15 -0.52 14.62 25.18
CA THR A 15 -0.33 13.22 24.77
C THR A 15 -1.30 12.85 23.64
N SER A 16 -0.96 11.86 22.81
CA SER A 16 -1.88 11.36 21.78
C SER A 16 -3.20 10.83 22.37
N ARG A 17 -3.17 10.34 23.62
CA ARG A 17 -4.38 9.93 24.35
C ARG A 17 -5.30 11.11 24.63
N THR A 18 -4.73 12.27 24.97
CA THR A 18 -5.49 13.52 25.15
C THR A 18 -6.20 13.91 23.85
N ILE A 19 -5.53 13.80 22.70
CA ILE A 19 -6.14 14.08 21.39
C ILE A 19 -7.31 13.12 21.09
N VAL A 20 -7.16 11.83 21.40
CA VAL A 20 -8.24 10.83 21.25
C VAL A 20 -9.44 11.15 22.15
N ASN A 21 -9.17 11.53 23.41
CA ASN A 21 -10.23 11.94 24.34
C ASN A 21 -10.96 13.18 23.81
N TRP A 22 -10.23 14.20 23.34
CA TRP A 22 -10.85 15.39 22.75
C TRP A 22 -11.71 15.08 21.53
N MET A 23 -11.28 14.16 20.66
CA MET A 23 -12.12 13.75 19.53
C MET A 23 -13.38 12.99 19.95
N THR A 24 -13.39 12.39 21.14
CA THR A 24 -14.55 11.68 21.68
C THR A 24 -15.49 12.66 22.38
N GLU A 25 -14.95 13.59 23.14
CA GLU A 25 -15.70 14.58 23.94
C GLU A 25 -16.21 15.76 23.11
N PHE A 26 -15.51 16.14 22.04
CA PHE A 26 -15.83 17.29 21.20
C PHE A 26 -16.02 16.88 19.73
N PRO A 27 -17.27 16.64 19.29
CA PRO A 27 -17.58 16.22 17.91
C PRO A 27 -17.08 17.19 16.84
N ASP A 28 -17.12 18.50 17.11
CA ASP A 28 -16.65 19.53 16.18
C ASP A 28 -15.13 19.46 15.97
N PHE A 29 -14.37 19.17 17.04
CA PHE A 29 -12.93 18.95 16.95
C PHE A 29 -12.62 17.70 16.11
N ALA A 30 -13.36 16.61 16.33
CA ALA A 30 -13.23 15.40 15.53
C ALA A 30 -13.58 15.64 14.05
N ALA A 31 -14.61 16.44 13.76
CA ALA A 31 -14.97 16.83 12.41
C ALA A 31 -13.83 17.63 11.74
N ALA A 32 -13.31 18.65 12.41
CA ALA A 32 -12.20 19.45 11.88
C ALA A 32 -10.94 18.61 11.59
N VAL A 33 -10.60 17.66 12.46
CA VAL A 33 -9.47 16.74 12.24
C VAL A 33 -9.72 15.83 11.04
N ARG A 34 -10.93 15.27 10.89
CA ARG A 34 -11.28 14.44 9.72
C ARG A 34 -11.22 15.24 8.43
N ASP A 35 -11.81 16.42 8.39
CA ASP A 35 -11.84 17.27 7.19
C ASP A 35 -10.43 17.67 6.77
N GLY A 36 -9.58 18.01 7.74
CA GLY A 36 -8.16 18.31 7.50
C GLY A 36 -7.39 17.14 6.87
N ARG A 37 -7.74 15.90 7.23
CA ARG A 37 -7.18 14.67 6.65
C ARG A 37 -7.71 14.41 5.25
N VAL A 38 -9.02 14.53 5.04
CA VAL A 38 -9.64 14.38 3.70
C VAL A 38 -9.01 15.32 2.68
N VAL A 39 -8.75 16.57 3.07
CA VAL A 39 -8.07 17.54 2.20
C VAL A 39 -6.63 17.10 1.89
N ALA A 40 -5.93 16.52 2.87
CA ALA A 40 -4.57 16.02 2.68
C ALA A 40 -4.55 14.79 1.75
N ASP A 41 -5.43 13.83 1.98
CA ASP A 41 -5.60 12.64 1.15
C ASP A 41 -5.96 13.01 -0.29
N GLY A 42 -6.85 14.00 -0.47
CA GLY A 42 -7.21 14.53 -1.78
C GLY A 42 -6.02 15.14 -2.53
N ARG A 43 -5.09 15.78 -1.83
CA ARG A 43 -3.85 16.30 -2.45
C ARG A 43 -2.94 15.17 -2.92
N VAL A 44 -2.80 14.11 -2.13
CA VAL A 44 -2.03 12.92 -2.52
C VAL A 44 -2.67 12.23 -3.71
N ALA A 45 -3.99 12.03 -3.68
CA ALA A 45 -4.74 11.41 -4.78
C ALA A 45 -4.59 12.21 -6.09
N ARG A 46 -4.63 13.55 -6.03
CA ARG A 46 -4.39 14.41 -7.19
C ARG A 46 -2.96 14.28 -7.71
N GLY A 47 -1.95 14.30 -6.83
CA GLY A 47 -0.56 14.14 -7.25
C GLY A 47 -0.28 12.76 -7.86
N LEU A 48 -0.88 11.71 -7.31
CA LEU A 48 -0.81 10.36 -7.86
C LEU A 48 -1.46 10.29 -9.25
N TYR A 49 -2.63 10.92 -9.43
CA TYR A 49 -3.29 11.01 -10.73
C TYR A 49 -2.41 11.75 -11.76
N GLU A 50 -1.87 12.92 -11.40
CA GLU A 50 -0.94 13.68 -12.25
C GLU A 50 0.27 12.84 -12.67
N ARG A 51 0.83 12.02 -11.76
CA ARG A 51 1.90 11.07 -12.09
C ARG A 51 1.44 9.94 -13.01
N ALA A 52 0.21 9.44 -12.85
CA ALA A 52 -0.32 8.34 -13.64
C ALA A 52 -0.63 8.78 -15.09
N ILE A 53 -1.06 10.02 -15.32
CA ILE A 53 -1.32 10.52 -16.68
C ILE A 53 -0.10 11.19 -17.34
N GLY A 54 0.93 11.51 -16.54
CA GLY A 54 2.02 12.38 -16.96
C GLY A 54 1.64 13.85 -16.84
N CYS A 55 2.62 14.71 -16.55
CA CYS A 55 2.37 16.14 -16.37
C CYS A 55 3.52 17.00 -16.90
N GLU A 56 3.18 18.21 -17.31
CA GLU A 56 4.16 19.22 -17.68
C GLU A 56 4.37 20.16 -16.51
N ARG A 57 5.64 20.41 -16.15
CA ARG A 57 5.99 21.29 -15.05
C ARG A 57 7.12 22.22 -15.44
N THR A 58 6.96 23.49 -15.11
CA THR A 58 8.02 24.48 -15.24
C THR A 58 9.04 24.27 -14.14
N SER A 59 10.27 23.96 -14.52
CA SER A 59 11.42 23.88 -13.64
C SER A 59 12.21 25.18 -13.73
N ARG A 60 12.47 25.80 -12.58
CA ARG A 60 13.36 26.95 -12.46
C ARG A 60 14.72 26.45 -12.00
N GLN A 61 15.73 26.53 -12.85
CA GLN A 61 17.09 26.16 -12.51
C GLN A 61 17.97 27.42 -12.52
N THR A 62 18.53 27.76 -11.36
CA THR A 62 19.55 28.80 -11.26
C THR A 62 20.90 28.16 -11.54
N THR A 63 21.55 28.56 -12.63
CA THR A 63 22.88 28.10 -12.99
C THR A 63 23.85 29.26 -12.91
N LEU A 64 24.98 29.06 -12.23
CA LEU A 64 26.09 29.99 -12.25
C LEU A 64 26.86 29.80 -13.55
N SER A 65 26.84 30.81 -14.41
CA SER A 65 27.64 30.83 -15.65
C SER A 65 28.49 32.09 -15.63
N ASN A 66 29.82 31.92 -15.69
CA ASN A 66 30.80 33.01 -15.74
C ASN A 66 30.72 34.00 -14.55
N GLY A 67 30.37 33.52 -13.35
CA GLY A 67 30.25 34.36 -12.15
C GLY A 67 28.95 35.16 -12.04
N VAL A 68 28.02 35.02 -12.99
CA VAL A 68 26.69 35.63 -12.96
C VAL A 68 25.65 34.54 -12.75
N GLU A 69 24.75 34.72 -11.77
CA GLU A 69 23.58 33.85 -11.62
C GLU A 69 22.62 34.08 -12.78
N LYS A 70 22.35 33.03 -13.55
CA LYS A 70 21.30 33.02 -14.57
C LYS A 70 20.20 32.06 -14.15
N THR A 71 19.00 32.61 -13.97
CA THR A 71 17.80 31.81 -13.76
C THR A 71 17.24 31.39 -15.12
N ILE A 72 17.23 30.09 -15.40
CA ILE A 72 16.63 29.53 -16.62
C ILE A 72 15.30 28.88 -16.22
N ILE A 73 14.23 29.27 -16.91
CA ILE A 73 12.91 28.64 -16.79
C ILE A 73 12.80 27.64 -17.94
N ARG A 74 12.60 26.36 -17.62
CA ARG A 74 12.46 25.28 -18.59
C ARG A 74 11.15 24.54 -18.34
N GLU A 75 10.39 24.29 -19.40
CA GLU A 75 9.27 23.34 -19.34
C GLU A 75 9.83 21.91 -19.40
N VAL A 76 9.51 21.12 -18.37
CA VAL A 76 9.90 19.72 -18.25
C VAL A 76 8.65 18.87 -18.35
N HIS A 77 8.63 17.98 -19.33
CA HIS A 77 7.60 16.97 -19.47
C HIS A 77 7.95 15.75 -18.61
N TYR A 78 7.04 15.35 -17.72
CA TYR A 78 7.15 14.14 -16.91
C TYR A 78 6.23 13.06 -17.52
N PRO A 79 6.78 11.98 -18.06
CA PRO A 79 5.96 10.91 -18.62
C PRO A 79 5.17 10.19 -17.52
N PRO A 80 4.11 9.46 -17.89
CA PRO A 80 3.37 8.59 -16.99
C PRO A 80 4.27 7.65 -16.17
N ASP A 81 4.05 7.58 -14.86
CA ASP A 81 4.70 6.62 -13.98
C ASP A 81 3.92 5.28 -13.98
N THR A 82 4.56 4.22 -14.45
CA THR A 82 3.93 2.90 -14.58
C THR A 82 3.38 2.36 -13.26
N ARG A 83 4.05 2.61 -12.13
CA ARG A 83 3.58 2.14 -10.81
C ARG A 83 2.36 2.93 -10.36
N ALA A 84 2.34 4.24 -10.60
CA ALA A 84 1.17 5.08 -10.34
C ALA A 84 -0.03 4.63 -11.19
N CYS A 85 0.18 4.28 -12.46
CA CYS A 85 -0.86 3.71 -13.32
C CYS A 85 -1.42 2.40 -12.77
N ILE A 86 -0.54 1.45 -12.42
CA ILE A 86 -0.94 0.14 -11.86
C ILE A 86 -1.73 0.32 -10.57
N PHE A 87 -1.24 1.16 -9.66
CA PHE A 87 -1.91 1.44 -8.38
C PHE A 87 -3.28 2.09 -8.59
N TRP A 88 -3.38 3.06 -9.51
CA TRP A 88 -4.66 3.69 -9.86
C TRP A 88 -5.67 2.68 -10.41
N LEU A 89 -5.24 1.83 -11.35
CA LEU A 89 -6.09 0.82 -11.99
C LEU A 89 -6.53 -0.26 -11.00
N ARG A 90 -5.65 -0.71 -10.10
CA ARG A 90 -6.01 -1.64 -9.02
C ARG A 90 -7.10 -1.09 -8.10
N ASN A 91 -7.03 0.19 -7.75
CA ASN A 91 -8.02 0.81 -6.86
C ASN A 91 -9.35 1.11 -7.56
N ARG A 92 -9.33 1.49 -8.84
CA ARG A 92 -10.55 1.88 -9.60
C ARG A 92 -11.21 0.73 -10.35
N GLN A 93 -10.44 -0.26 -10.77
CA GLN A 93 -10.89 -1.41 -11.58
C GLN A 93 -10.34 -2.74 -11.00
N PRO A 94 -10.65 -3.06 -9.72
CA PRO A 94 -10.11 -4.25 -9.07
C PRO A 94 -10.52 -5.56 -9.75
N GLN A 95 -11.66 -5.58 -10.46
CA GLN A 95 -12.10 -6.77 -11.21
C GLN A 95 -11.15 -7.13 -12.35
N SER A 96 -10.58 -6.13 -13.03
CA SER A 96 -9.72 -6.33 -14.20
C SER A 96 -8.22 -6.25 -13.86
N TRP A 97 -7.86 -5.53 -12.80
CA TRP A 97 -6.47 -5.21 -12.44
C TRP A 97 -6.07 -5.62 -11.03
N GLY A 98 -7.00 -6.14 -10.23
CA GLY A 98 -6.72 -6.65 -8.89
C GLY A 98 -5.85 -7.90 -8.92
N ASP A 99 -5.28 -8.24 -7.76
CA ASP A 99 -4.50 -9.46 -7.65
C ASP A 99 -5.39 -10.69 -7.88
N ARG A 100 -4.97 -11.54 -8.82
CA ARG A 100 -5.64 -12.79 -9.12
C ARG A 100 -5.51 -13.68 -7.88
N LYS A 101 -6.64 -14.08 -7.29
CA LYS A 101 -6.60 -15.12 -6.25
C LYS A 101 -6.02 -16.39 -6.90
N PRO A 102 -5.18 -17.16 -6.18
CA PRO A 102 -4.76 -18.46 -6.68
C PRO A 102 -6.02 -19.31 -6.97
N ASP A 103 -6.03 -19.99 -8.12
CA ASP A 103 -7.15 -20.85 -8.49
C ASP A 103 -7.32 -21.95 -7.43
N THR A 104 -8.45 -21.95 -6.73
CA THR A 104 -8.77 -22.88 -5.64
C THR A 104 -8.60 -24.35 -6.04
N ALA A 105 -8.78 -24.67 -7.32
CA ALA A 105 -8.65 -26.03 -7.86
C ALA A 105 -7.22 -26.58 -7.74
N ALA A 106 -6.19 -25.78 -8.01
CA ALA A 106 -4.78 -26.19 -7.86
C ALA A 106 -4.45 -26.50 -6.39
N SER A 107 -4.96 -25.66 -5.48
CA SER A 107 -4.79 -25.88 -4.04
C SER A 107 -5.49 -27.15 -3.53
N SER A 108 -6.66 -27.50 -4.09
CA SER A 108 -7.38 -28.71 -3.70
C SER A 108 -6.70 -30.01 -4.17
N LEU A 109 -6.07 -29.98 -5.34
CA LEU A 109 -5.33 -31.12 -5.87
C LEU A 109 -4.03 -31.34 -5.10
N ASP A 110 -3.30 -30.26 -4.81
CA ASP A 110 -2.08 -30.32 -4.00
C ASP A 110 -2.34 -30.87 -2.58
N LEU A 111 -3.47 -30.48 -1.97
CA LEU A 111 -3.91 -31.02 -0.68
C LEU A 111 -4.28 -32.51 -0.76
N ALA A 112 -4.91 -32.93 -1.85
CA ALA A 112 -5.28 -34.33 -2.06
C ALA A 112 -4.06 -35.22 -2.29
N ILE A 113 -3.06 -34.73 -3.03
CA ILE A 113 -1.78 -35.42 -3.25
C ILE A 113 -1.03 -35.58 -1.92
N ALA A 114 -0.88 -34.50 -1.15
CA ALA A 114 -0.23 -34.55 0.16
C ALA A 114 -0.92 -35.52 1.14
N ALA A 115 -2.27 -35.58 1.10
CA ALA A 115 -3.03 -36.51 1.92
C ALA A 115 -2.83 -37.97 1.48
N LEU A 116 -2.70 -38.22 0.17
CA LEU A 116 -2.45 -39.55 -0.38
C LEU A 116 -1.03 -40.04 -0.04
N ASP A 117 -0.03 -39.17 -0.17
CA ASP A 117 1.36 -39.48 0.16
C ASP A 117 1.49 -39.84 1.65
N ALA A 118 0.88 -39.04 2.53
CA ALA A 118 0.87 -39.32 3.97
C ALA A 118 0.15 -40.64 4.32
N ALA A 119 -0.94 -40.96 3.60
CA ALA A 119 -1.64 -42.23 3.78
C ALA A 119 -0.80 -43.42 3.30
N ASN A 120 -0.08 -43.27 2.18
CA ASN A 120 0.79 -44.32 1.64
C ASN A 120 1.97 -44.59 2.59
N GLU A 121 2.64 -43.54 3.07
CA GLU A 121 3.72 -43.69 4.06
C GLU A 121 3.21 -44.41 5.31
N SER A 122 2.02 -44.04 5.83
CA SER A 122 1.45 -44.69 7.01
C SER A 122 1.10 -46.18 6.81
N ALA A 123 0.69 -46.56 5.60
CA ALA A 123 0.41 -47.95 5.26
C ALA A 123 1.69 -48.77 5.17
N GLU A 124 2.75 -48.22 4.55
CA GLU A 124 4.06 -48.86 4.46
C GLU A 124 4.67 -49.11 5.85
N TYR A 125 4.55 -48.15 6.78
CA TYR A 125 5.01 -48.33 8.16
C TYR A 125 4.26 -49.46 8.90
N GLU A 126 2.95 -49.59 8.69
CA GLU A 126 2.14 -50.60 9.37
C GLU A 126 2.36 -52.01 8.79
N GLU A 127 2.63 -52.12 7.49
CA GLU A 127 3.05 -53.38 6.85
C GLU A 127 4.42 -53.84 7.35
N VAL A 128 5.42 -52.96 7.35
CA VAL A 128 6.76 -53.26 7.88
C VAL A 128 6.69 -53.68 9.35
N ARG A 129 5.82 -53.04 10.14
CA ARG A 129 5.61 -53.38 11.55
C ARG A 129 4.95 -54.75 11.74
N ARG A 130 4.04 -55.14 10.85
CA ARG A 130 3.41 -56.48 10.89
C ARG A 130 4.40 -57.58 10.56
N ASP A 131 5.24 -57.38 9.56
CA ASP A 131 6.23 -58.37 9.14
C ASP A 131 7.27 -58.62 10.25
N LEU A 132 7.71 -57.55 10.94
CA LEU A 132 8.61 -57.66 12.10
C LEU A 132 8.00 -58.34 13.32
N ALA A 133 6.66 -58.41 13.41
CA ALA A 133 5.95 -59.07 14.50
C ALA A 133 5.61 -60.54 14.19
N ALA A 134 5.88 -61.00 12.96
CA ALA A 134 5.61 -62.35 12.48
C ALA A 134 6.87 -63.25 12.43
N GLU A 135 8.06 -62.70 12.68
CA GLU A 135 9.32 -63.42 12.96
C GLU A 135 9.51 -63.71 14.46
#